data_AF-A0A936G5M1-F1
#
_entry.id   AF-A0A936G5M1-F1
#
_cell.length_a   1.000
_cell.length_b   1.000
_cell.length_c   1.000
_cell.angle_alpha   90.00
_cell.angle_beta   90.00
_cell.angle_gamma   90.00
#
_symmetry.space_group_name_H-M   'P 1'
#
loop_
_entity.id
_entity.type
_entity.pdbx_description
1 polymer ?
#
loop_
_entity_poly.entity_id
_entity_poly.type
_entity_poly.pdbx_seq_one_letter_code
_entity_poly.pdbx_strand_id
1 'polypeptide(L)'
;MVPKKDGFWKKDYVTYRRLWLDACLSAFSNEMRGTVLDIGGKREKKRGSFQPPENQARTWWYINLDWGTNPNIFADVTQTPLEDQSIDCILCTEVLEHLPDPQAGVDEVHRLLRNDGVALFLYHFSTLFMQTLMTFSGLPKTVYVNFFGNSNPLRYIGWVGMRGLWD
;
A
#
# COMPACT_ATOMS: atom_id res chain seq x y z
N MET A 1 -8.36 -33.09 1.50
CA MET A 1 -7.30 -33.70 2.33
C MET A 1 -6.61 -32.60 3.12
N VAL A 2 -6.61 -32.68 4.45
CA VAL A 2 -5.84 -31.77 5.30
C VAL A 2 -4.45 -32.39 5.50
N PRO A 3 -3.34 -31.69 5.19
CA PRO A 3 -2.01 -32.25 5.35
C PRO A 3 -1.67 -32.54 6.83
N LYS A 4 -0.87 -33.59 7.08
CA LYS A 4 -0.41 -33.95 8.44
C LYS A 4 0.57 -32.90 8.98
N LYS A 5 0.56 -32.72 10.31
CA LYS A 5 1.17 -31.63 11.10
C LYS A 5 2.70 -31.55 11.09
N ASP A 6 3.40 -32.56 10.57
CA ASP A 6 4.85 -32.67 10.74
C ASP A 6 5.57 -32.20 9.46
N GLY A 7 6.44 -31.20 9.63
CA GLY A 7 7.10 -30.49 8.51
C GLY A 7 6.52 -29.09 8.23
N PHE A 8 5.56 -28.61 9.03
CA PHE A 8 4.92 -27.31 8.84
C PHE A 8 5.80 -26.08 9.15
N TRP A 9 7.09 -26.27 9.45
CA TRP A 9 8.01 -25.22 9.90
C TRP A 9 9.30 -25.12 9.06
N LYS A 10 9.26 -25.49 7.76
CA LYS A 10 10.34 -25.16 6.82
C LYS A 10 10.30 -23.67 6.44
N LYS A 11 11.48 -23.07 6.22
CA LYS A 11 11.81 -21.65 6.01
C LYS A 11 10.99 -20.83 4.98
N ASP A 12 10.06 -21.44 4.25
CA ASP A 12 9.41 -20.87 3.06
C ASP A 12 7.87 -20.84 3.15
N TYR A 13 7.30 -20.56 4.34
CA TYR A 13 5.86 -20.32 4.45
C TYR A 13 5.50 -18.92 3.94
N VAL A 14 4.97 -18.87 2.72
CA VAL A 14 4.28 -17.68 2.22
C VAL A 14 2.81 -17.77 2.67
N THR A 15 2.41 -16.88 3.59
CA THR A 15 1.01 -16.79 4.03
C THR A 15 0.10 -16.47 2.83
N TYR A 16 -1.14 -16.97 2.80
CA TYR A 16 -2.12 -16.62 1.74
C TYR A 16 -2.26 -15.10 1.56
N ARG A 17 -2.20 -14.37 2.68
CA ARG A 17 -2.05 -12.92 2.74
C ARG A 17 -0.96 -12.36 1.84
N ARG A 18 0.24 -12.94 1.94
CA ARG A 18 1.42 -12.47 1.21
C ARG A 18 1.28 -12.78 -0.28
N LEU A 19 0.75 -13.96 -0.64
CA LEU A 19 0.45 -14.28 -2.03
C LEU A 19 -0.56 -13.29 -2.63
N TRP A 20 -1.59 -12.93 -1.87
CA TRP A 20 -2.60 -11.98 -2.31
C TRP A 20 -2.04 -10.56 -2.44
N LEU A 21 -1.25 -10.10 -1.47
CA LEU A 21 -0.58 -8.80 -1.53
C LEU A 21 0.32 -8.71 -2.78
N ASP A 22 1.14 -9.73 -3.00
CA ASP A 22 2.03 -9.80 -4.16
C ASP A 22 1.24 -9.79 -5.48
N ALA A 23 0.11 -10.49 -5.54
CA ALA A 23 -0.76 -10.51 -6.72
C ALA A 23 -1.39 -9.13 -6.98
N CYS A 24 -1.85 -8.43 -5.95
CA CYS A 24 -2.36 -7.06 -6.09
C CYS A 24 -1.27 -6.11 -6.56
N LEU A 25 -0.10 -6.10 -5.92
CA LEU A 25 1.04 -5.27 -6.33
C LEU A 25 1.44 -5.55 -7.79
N SER A 26 1.47 -6.82 -8.19
CA SER A 26 1.77 -7.22 -9.58
C SER A 26 0.72 -6.72 -10.56
N ALA A 27 -0.58 -6.79 -10.22
CA ALA A 27 -1.67 -6.33 -11.06
C ALA A 27 -1.65 -4.81 -11.31
N PHE A 28 -1.18 -4.04 -10.34
CA PHE A 28 -1.04 -2.57 -10.44
C PHE A 28 0.36 -2.12 -10.87
N SER A 29 1.26 -3.04 -11.21
CA SER A 29 2.65 -2.71 -11.55
C SER A 29 2.77 -1.67 -12.67
N ASN A 30 1.86 -1.66 -13.65
CA ASN A 30 1.88 -0.66 -14.74
C ASN A 30 1.67 0.79 -14.29
N GLU A 31 1.01 1.01 -13.15
CA GLU A 31 0.76 2.34 -12.58
C GLU A 31 1.99 2.88 -11.83
N MET A 32 2.95 2.02 -11.48
CA MET A 32 4.12 2.36 -10.65
C MET A 32 5.20 3.07 -11.47
N ARG A 33 4.92 4.30 -11.89
CA ARG A 33 5.75 5.12 -12.80
C ARG A 33 6.11 6.46 -12.18
N GLY A 34 7.10 7.13 -12.78
CA GLY A 34 7.57 8.43 -12.29
C GLY A 34 8.27 8.32 -10.95
N THR A 35 7.93 9.19 -10.01
CA THR A 35 8.41 9.20 -8.62
C THR A 35 7.50 8.29 -7.80
N VAL A 36 8.01 7.12 -7.44
CA VAL A 36 7.28 6.13 -6.64
C VAL A 36 7.74 6.23 -5.18
N LEU A 37 6.80 6.33 -4.25
CA LEU A 37 7.05 6.28 -2.81
C LEU A 37 6.41 5.03 -2.21
N ASP A 38 7.23 4.15 -1.65
CA ASP A 38 6.81 2.94 -0.94
C ASP A 38 6.86 3.20 0.58
N ILE A 39 5.68 3.35 1.16
CA ILE A 39 5.44 3.63 2.56
C ILE A 39 5.50 2.34 3.37
N GLY A 40 6.40 2.29 4.36
CA GLY A 40 6.62 1.11 5.20
C GLY A 40 7.36 -0.03 4.48
N GLY A 41 7.68 0.16 3.20
CA GLY A 41 8.48 -0.76 2.41
C GLY A 41 9.91 -0.91 2.92
N LYS A 42 10.58 -1.95 2.38
CA LYS A 42 11.99 -2.26 2.69
C LYS A 42 12.76 -2.41 1.40
N ARG A 43 13.99 -1.88 1.35
CA ARG A 43 14.88 -2.05 0.19
C ARG A 43 15.47 -3.44 0.12
N GLU A 44 15.82 -3.97 1.28
CA GLU A 44 16.49 -5.26 1.45
C GLU A 44 15.62 -6.21 2.27
N LYS A 45 15.85 -7.53 2.11
CA LYS A 45 15.13 -8.58 2.85
C LYS A 45 13.60 -8.41 2.80
N LYS A 46 13.10 -8.04 1.61
CA LYS A 46 11.67 -7.87 1.33
C LYS A 46 10.90 -9.16 1.66
N ARG A 47 9.69 -9.00 2.18
CA ARG A 47 8.76 -10.12 2.39
C ARG A 47 7.96 -10.33 1.11
N GLY A 48 7.74 -11.59 0.74
CA GLY A 48 7.03 -11.94 -0.48
C GLY A 48 7.97 -12.04 -1.69
N SER A 49 7.34 -12.20 -2.84
CA SER A 49 7.94 -12.41 -4.15
C SER A 49 7.72 -11.24 -5.11
N PHE A 50 6.93 -10.23 -4.74
CA PHE A 50 6.77 -9.04 -5.56
C PHE A 50 8.12 -8.36 -5.78
N GLN A 51 8.47 -8.17 -7.05
CA GLN A 51 9.63 -7.41 -7.46
C GLN A 51 9.13 -6.07 -7.98
N PRO A 52 9.40 -4.96 -7.26
CA PRO A 52 9.11 -3.63 -7.75
C PRO A 52 9.70 -3.41 -9.14
N PRO A 53 8.93 -2.90 -10.10
CA PRO A 53 9.43 -2.64 -11.43
C PRO A 53 10.23 -1.33 -11.42
N GLU A 54 11.38 -1.34 -10.76
CA GLU A 54 12.18 -0.12 -10.52
C GLU A 54 12.70 0.52 -11.82
N ASN A 55 12.79 -0.26 -12.91
CA ASN A 55 13.22 0.19 -14.23
C ASN A 55 12.22 1.07 -14.99
N GLN A 56 10.92 1.02 -14.65
CA GLN A 56 9.88 1.89 -15.23
C GLN A 56 9.61 3.14 -14.36
N ALA A 57 10.05 3.13 -13.11
CA ALA A 57 10.03 4.31 -12.25
C ALA A 57 11.21 5.23 -12.63
N ARG A 58 10.97 6.54 -12.61
CA ARG A 58 12.06 7.54 -12.65
C ARG A 58 12.87 7.46 -11.36
N THR A 59 12.20 7.29 -10.24
CA THR A 59 12.84 7.04 -8.94
C THR A 59 11.90 6.24 -8.05
N TRP A 60 12.48 5.41 -7.18
CA TRP A 60 11.75 4.62 -6.20
C TRP A 60 12.32 4.89 -4.82
N TRP A 61 11.53 5.55 -3.97
CA TRP A 61 11.89 5.89 -2.61
C TRP A 61 11.15 5.01 -1.62
N TYR A 62 11.87 4.57 -0.59
CA TYR A 62 11.30 3.88 0.55
C TYR A 62 11.31 4.82 1.74
N ILE A 63 10.14 5.01 2.36
CA ILE A 63 9.99 5.76 3.62
C ILE A 63 9.61 4.82 4.75
N ASN A 64 10.34 4.89 5.86
CA ASN A 64 10.11 4.00 7.00
C ASN A 64 10.55 4.68 8.32
N LEU A 65 9.83 4.38 9.39
CA LEU A 65 10.17 4.77 10.78
C LEU A 65 11.18 3.82 11.43
N ASP A 66 11.51 2.70 10.78
CA ASP A 66 12.56 1.78 11.22
C ASP A 66 13.85 2.03 10.42
N TRP A 67 14.84 2.67 11.04
CA TRP A 67 16.15 2.91 10.42
C TRP A 67 16.84 1.60 10.00
N GLY A 68 16.56 0.50 10.70
CA GLY A 68 17.09 -0.83 10.40
C GLY A 68 16.65 -1.39 9.04
N THR A 69 15.65 -0.79 8.38
CA THR A 69 15.25 -1.16 7.01
C THR A 69 16.04 -0.43 5.92
N ASN A 70 17.00 0.43 6.29
CA ASN A 70 17.81 1.23 5.37
C ASN A 70 16.96 2.06 4.39
N PRO A 71 15.96 2.83 4.85
CA PRO A 71 15.07 3.57 3.96
C PRO A 71 15.81 4.72 3.24
N ASN A 72 15.27 5.20 2.13
CA ASN A 72 15.74 6.46 1.53
C ASN A 72 15.38 7.66 2.41
N ILE A 73 14.23 7.58 3.09
CA ILE A 73 13.68 8.63 3.93
C ILE A 73 13.32 8.01 5.28
N PHE A 74 13.93 8.52 6.34
CA PHE A 74 13.60 8.14 7.71
C PHE A 74 12.69 9.21 8.32
N ALA A 75 11.38 8.95 8.33
CA ALA A 75 10.38 9.90 8.81
C ALA A 75 9.06 9.19 9.16
N ASP A 76 8.24 9.87 9.97
CA ASP A 76 6.84 9.49 10.17
C ASP A 76 6.05 9.72 8.89
N VAL A 77 5.23 8.74 8.51
CA VAL A 77 4.38 8.86 7.33
C VAL A 77 3.24 9.85 7.53
N THR A 78 2.88 10.20 8.76
CA THR A 78 1.85 11.24 8.98
C THR A 78 2.41 12.66 8.79
N GLN A 79 3.73 12.82 8.70
CA GLN A 79 4.38 14.12 8.51
C GLN A 79 5.76 13.95 7.87
N THR A 80 5.78 13.82 6.55
CA THR A 80 6.99 13.60 5.76
C THR A 80 7.71 14.92 5.44
N PRO A 81 9.04 14.90 5.20
CA PRO A 81 9.78 16.08 4.76
C PRO A 81 9.66 16.35 3.25
N LEU A 82 8.73 15.68 2.55
CA LEU A 82 8.57 15.78 1.11
C LEU A 82 7.65 16.95 0.74
N GLU A 83 7.87 17.52 -0.44
CA GLU A 83 7.08 18.65 -0.95
C GLU A 83 5.67 18.23 -1.35
N ASP A 84 4.72 19.17 -1.30
CA ASP A 84 3.37 18.99 -1.81
C ASP A 84 3.41 18.61 -3.29
N GLN A 85 2.51 17.71 -3.70
CA GLN A 85 2.34 17.32 -5.11
C GLN A 85 3.66 16.91 -5.79
N SER A 86 4.52 16.20 -5.07
CA SER A 86 5.83 15.76 -5.55
C SER A 86 5.87 14.30 -6.01
N ILE A 87 4.85 13.50 -5.67
CA ILE A 87 4.85 12.05 -5.88
C ILE A 87 3.83 11.63 -6.94
N ASP A 88 4.29 10.81 -7.89
CA ASP A 88 3.48 10.30 -9.00
C ASP A 88 2.72 9.03 -8.61
N CYS A 89 3.34 8.15 -7.82
CA CYS A 89 2.73 6.92 -7.33
C CYS A 89 3.09 6.64 -5.87
N ILE A 90 2.10 6.32 -5.04
CA ILE A 90 2.30 5.96 -3.62
C ILE A 90 1.80 4.54 -3.37
N LEU A 91 2.65 3.71 -2.78
CA LEU A 91 2.28 2.40 -2.26
C LEU A 91 2.20 2.50 -0.74
N CYS A 92 1.06 2.15 -0.16
CA CYS A 92 0.85 2.10 1.28
C CYS A 92 0.30 0.73 1.67
N THR A 93 1.22 -0.21 1.95
CA THR A 93 0.87 -1.62 2.19
C THR A 93 1.05 -2.00 3.66
N GLU A 94 -0.03 -2.37 4.34
CA GLU A 94 -0.05 -2.83 5.74
C GLU A 94 0.59 -1.82 6.70
N VAL A 95 0.27 -0.52 6.55
CA VAL A 95 0.80 0.57 7.37
C VAL A 95 -0.30 1.31 8.12
N LEU A 96 -1.38 1.72 7.44
CA LEU A 96 -2.42 2.56 8.05
C LEU A 96 -3.04 1.95 9.29
N GLU A 97 -3.23 0.62 9.32
CA GLU A 97 -3.79 -0.10 10.48
C GLU A 97 -2.92 -0.06 11.74
N HIS A 98 -1.66 0.37 11.60
CA HIS A 98 -0.71 0.52 12.68
C HIS A 98 -0.55 1.98 13.14
N LEU A 99 -1.15 2.94 12.42
CA LEU A 99 -1.07 4.35 12.79
C LEU A 99 -2.04 4.66 13.94
N PRO A 100 -1.63 5.47 14.93
CA PRO A 100 -2.54 6.00 15.94
C PRO A 100 -3.66 6.84 15.34
N ASP A 101 -3.34 7.59 14.28
CA ASP A 101 -4.28 8.37 13.47
C ASP A 101 -4.13 8.01 11.98
N PRO A 102 -4.93 7.06 11.48
CA PRO A 102 -4.92 6.70 10.06
C PRO A 102 -5.32 7.84 9.12
N GLN A 103 -6.14 8.80 9.60
CA GLN A 103 -6.57 9.94 8.79
C GLN A 103 -5.38 10.82 8.45
N ALA A 104 -4.53 11.13 9.44
CA ALA A 104 -3.32 11.93 9.22
C ALA A 104 -2.39 11.30 8.16
N GLY A 105 -2.25 9.98 8.15
CA GLY A 105 -1.49 9.27 7.12
C GLY A 105 -2.10 9.42 5.72
N VAL A 106 -3.43 9.37 5.62
CA VAL A 106 -4.14 9.55 4.34
C VAL A 106 -4.09 11.00 3.86
N ASP A 107 -4.22 11.96 4.76
CA ASP A 107 -4.09 13.40 4.45
C ASP A 107 -2.68 13.72 3.94
N GLU A 108 -1.66 13.09 4.52
CA GLU A 108 -0.29 13.25 4.08
C GLU A 108 -0.06 12.60 2.70
N VAL A 109 -0.57 11.38 2.46
CA VAL A 109 -0.57 10.79 1.12
C VAL A 109 -1.26 11.72 0.11
N HIS A 110 -2.39 12.32 0.50
CA HIS A 110 -3.09 13.27 -0.36
C HIS A 110 -2.26 14.52 -0.65
N ARG A 111 -1.59 15.11 0.35
CA ARG A 111 -0.69 16.27 0.17
C ARG A 111 0.44 15.96 -0.80
N LEU A 112 1.05 14.78 -0.68
CA LEU A 112 2.20 14.36 -1.49
C LEU A 112 1.85 14.02 -2.95
N LEU A 113 0.69 13.42 -3.19
CA LEU A 113 0.30 13.01 -4.54
C LEU A 113 0.19 14.20 -5.49
N ARG A 114 0.63 14.03 -6.73
CA ARG A 114 0.28 14.93 -7.84
C ARG A 114 -1.21 14.83 -8.19
N ASN A 115 -1.73 15.81 -8.94
CA ASN A 115 -3.15 15.83 -9.33
C ASN A 115 -3.58 14.57 -10.10
N ASP A 116 -2.70 14.04 -10.95
CA ASP A 116 -2.91 12.77 -11.69
C ASP A 116 -2.17 11.59 -11.05
N GLY A 117 -1.71 11.75 -9.80
CA GLY A 117 -0.99 10.73 -9.08
C GLY A 117 -1.90 9.58 -8.64
N VAL A 118 -1.30 8.42 -8.45
CA VAL A 118 -2.01 7.20 -8.04
C VAL A 118 -1.56 6.77 -6.64
N ALA A 119 -2.50 6.51 -5.73
CA ALA A 119 -2.18 5.79 -4.49
C ALA A 119 -2.81 4.40 -4.47
N LEU A 120 -2.03 3.42 -4.02
CA LEU A 120 -2.46 2.05 -3.77
C LEU A 120 -2.38 1.74 -2.27
N PHE A 121 -3.54 1.55 -1.65
CA PHE A 121 -3.69 1.13 -0.27
C PHE A 121 -4.07 -0.35 -0.20
N LEU A 122 -3.22 -1.15 0.44
CA LEU A 122 -3.46 -2.57 0.68
C LEU A 122 -3.32 -2.84 2.17
N TYR A 123 -4.35 -3.32 2.86
CA TYR A 123 -4.28 -3.56 4.31
C TYR A 123 -5.08 -4.79 4.74
N HIS A 124 -4.85 -5.21 5.98
CA HIS A 124 -5.63 -6.29 6.58
C HIS A 124 -7.04 -5.84 6.88
N PHE A 125 -8.02 -6.66 6.50
CA PHE A 125 -9.38 -6.49 6.99
C PHE A 125 -9.37 -6.75 8.51
N SER A 126 -9.31 -5.68 9.28
CA SER A 126 -9.55 -5.68 10.72
C SER A 126 -10.81 -4.85 11.02
N THR A 127 -11.35 -5.00 12.23
CA THR A 127 -12.58 -4.39 12.73
C THR A 127 -12.65 -2.84 12.60
N LEU A 128 -11.56 -2.18 12.23
CA LEU A 128 -11.45 -0.74 11.94
C LEU A 128 -11.94 -0.34 10.53
N PHE A 129 -12.43 -1.30 9.73
CA PHE A 129 -12.91 -1.11 8.35
C PHE A 129 -13.81 0.13 8.12
N MET A 130 -14.72 0.43 9.05
CA MET A 130 -15.66 1.56 8.92
C MET A 130 -14.96 2.91 9.05
N GLN A 131 -13.88 3.01 9.83
CA GLN A 131 -13.14 4.25 10.01
C GLN A 131 -12.34 4.58 8.74
N THR A 132 -11.74 3.58 8.12
CA THR A 132 -10.96 3.73 6.89
C THR A 132 -11.83 4.13 5.68
N LEU A 133 -13.06 3.63 5.56
CA LEU A 133 -13.99 4.06 4.50
C LEU A 133 -14.37 5.54 4.62
N MET A 134 -14.55 6.05 5.85
CA MET A 134 -14.81 7.48 6.07
C MET A 134 -13.57 8.31 5.71
N THR A 135 -12.37 7.80 5.98
CA THR A 135 -11.11 8.48 5.69
C THR A 135 -10.88 8.78 4.21
N PHE A 136 -11.37 7.93 3.31
CA PHE A 136 -11.20 8.12 1.86
C PHE A 136 -12.30 8.94 1.19
N SER A 137 -13.38 9.27 1.90
CA SER A 137 -14.56 9.94 1.33
C SER A 137 -14.32 11.37 0.81
N GLY A 138 -13.14 11.95 1.07
CA GLY A 138 -12.76 13.31 0.67
C GLY A 138 -11.58 13.41 -0.30
N LEU A 139 -11.10 12.32 -0.89
CA LEU A 139 -9.92 12.37 -1.78
C LEU A 139 -10.29 12.65 -3.24
N PRO A 140 -9.85 13.77 -3.85
CA PRO A 140 -10.09 14.09 -5.26
C PRO A 140 -9.19 13.33 -6.25
N LYS A 141 -8.39 12.36 -5.78
CA LYS A 141 -7.31 11.71 -6.55
C LYS A 141 -7.59 10.24 -6.81
N THR A 142 -6.91 9.65 -7.79
CA THR A 142 -7.08 8.23 -8.13
C THR A 142 -6.51 7.36 -7.00
N VAL A 143 -7.39 6.68 -6.27
CA VAL A 143 -7.03 5.87 -5.11
C VAL A 143 -7.57 4.46 -5.27
N TYR A 144 -6.68 3.48 -5.22
CA TYR A 144 -7.02 2.06 -5.23
C TYR A 144 -6.95 1.52 -3.80
N VAL A 145 -8.04 0.92 -3.33
CA VAL A 145 -8.15 0.35 -1.98
C VAL A 145 -8.53 -1.11 -2.07
N ASN A 146 -7.75 -2.00 -1.43
CA ASN A 146 -8.07 -3.42 -1.40
C ASN A 146 -7.87 -4.05 -0.01
N PHE A 147 -8.73 -5.02 0.31
CA PHE A 147 -8.85 -5.64 1.63
C PHE A 147 -8.66 -7.16 1.59
N PHE A 148 -7.83 -7.70 2.47
CA PHE A 148 -7.63 -9.14 2.62
C PHE A 148 -8.51 -9.73 3.75
N GLY A 149 -9.42 -10.69 3.46
CA GLY A 149 -10.12 -11.46 4.52
C GLY A 149 -11.59 -11.87 4.31
N ASN A 150 -12.22 -11.63 3.15
CA ASN A 150 -13.65 -11.96 2.95
C ASN A 150 -13.86 -13.29 2.20
N SER A 151 -14.79 -14.13 2.63
CA SER A 151 -15.09 -15.49 2.11
C SER A 151 -15.77 -15.52 0.74
N ASN A 152 -15.74 -14.40 0.01
CA ASN A 152 -16.26 -14.28 -1.34
C ASN A 152 -15.31 -13.39 -2.17
N PRO A 153 -14.21 -13.95 -2.71
CA PRO A 153 -13.19 -13.17 -3.44
C PRO A 153 -13.72 -12.50 -4.71
N LEU A 154 -14.92 -12.86 -5.18
CA LEU A 154 -15.54 -12.34 -6.40
C LEU A 154 -16.51 -11.17 -6.18
N ARG A 155 -16.78 -10.74 -4.94
CA ARG A 155 -17.84 -9.73 -4.69
C ARG A 155 -17.41 -8.41 -4.05
N TYR A 156 -16.13 -8.23 -3.71
CA TYR A 156 -15.57 -6.92 -3.35
C TYR A 156 -14.16 -6.77 -3.92
N ILE A 157 -14.02 -6.84 -5.25
CA ILE A 157 -13.01 -6.02 -5.93
C ILE A 157 -13.59 -4.61 -5.91
N GLY A 158 -13.37 -3.88 -4.82
CA GLY A 158 -13.76 -2.49 -4.73
C GLY A 158 -12.90 -1.66 -5.66
N TRP A 159 -13.28 -1.56 -6.94
CA TRP A 159 -12.88 -0.42 -7.76
C TRP A 159 -13.57 0.81 -7.17
N VAL A 160 -12.89 1.51 -6.25
CA VAL A 160 -13.22 2.92 -6.01
C VAL A 160 -12.44 3.73 -7.03
N GLY A 161 -12.87 3.62 -8.29
CA GLY A 161 -12.54 4.64 -9.27
C GLY A 161 -13.36 5.88 -8.92
N MET A 162 -12.87 6.75 -8.04
CA MET A 162 -13.40 8.11 -7.97
C MET A 162 -12.83 8.92 -9.14
N ARG A 163 -13.39 8.66 -10.33
CA ARG A 163 -13.35 9.60 -11.46
C ARG A 163 -14.62 10.44 -11.40
N GLY A 164 -14.46 11.73 -11.05
CA GLY A 164 -15.36 12.84 -11.39
C GLY A 164 -16.86 12.55 -11.46
N LEU A 165 -17.50 12.30 -10.32
CA LEU A 165 -18.95 12.40 -10.18
C LEU A 165 -19.26 13.15 -8.89
N TRP A 166 -19.03 14.46 -8.90
CA TRP A 166 -19.93 15.53 -8.45
C TRP A 166 -19.29 16.83 -8.97
N ASP A 167 -20.08 17.54 -9.77
CA ASP A 167 -19.79 18.69 -10.66
C ASP A 167 -19.18 18.38 -12.04
#